data_AF-A0A078JSF9-F1
#
_entry.id   AF-A0A078JSF9-F1
#
_cell.length_a   1.000
_cell.length_b   1.000
_cell.length_c   1.000
_cell.angle_alpha   90.00
_cell.angle_beta   90.00
_cell.angle_gamma   90.00
#
_symmetry.space_group_name_H-M   'P 1'
#
loop_
_entity.id
_entity.type
_entity.pdbx_description
1 polymer ?
#
loop_
_entity_poly.entity_id
_entity_poly.type
_entity_poly.pdbx_seq_one_letter_code
_entity_poly.pdbx_strand_id
1 'polypeptide(L)'
;MEEVSFHIMEAQVFDCGGKKNNKAVEAFAVLIPRIVKAVQSSDKKKDFNVKQYVVSYVPMRALNTSGNDCGAYSLKFIECHLLAFDLWEAENDESLQYRMSTFKPPKRAPEKTVELF
;
A
#
# COMPACT_ATOMS: atom_id res chain seq x y z
N MET A 1 -4.10 -15.12 -18.97
CA MET A 1 -2.94 -15.09 -18.06
C MET A 1 -2.67 -13.61 -17.83
N GLU A 2 -3.13 -13.05 -16.71
CA GLU A 2 -2.88 -11.64 -16.40
C GLU A 2 -1.44 -11.50 -15.93
N GLU A 3 -0.63 -10.76 -16.68
CA GLU A 3 0.73 -10.44 -16.27
C GLU A 3 0.68 -9.24 -15.30
N VAL A 4 1.01 -9.47 -14.03
CA VAL A 4 1.31 -8.37 -13.11
C VAL A 4 2.68 -7.81 -13.49
N SER A 5 2.66 -6.58 -13.98
CA SER A 5 3.77 -5.97 -14.71
C SER A 5 4.55 -5.00 -13.80
N PHE A 6 5.72 -5.40 -13.30
CA PHE A 6 6.54 -4.63 -12.34
C PHE A 6 7.51 -3.64 -13.02
N HIS A 7 7.03 -2.82 -13.97
CA HIS A 7 7.88 -1.91 -14.75
C HIS A 7 8.41 -0.71 -13.95
N ILE A 8 7.84 -0.44 -12.77
CA ILE A 8 8.19 0.69 -11.93
C ILE A 8 9.14 0.20 -10.82
N MET A 9 10.38 0.68 -10.83
CA MET A 9 11.42 0.38 -9.84
C MET A 9 11.34 1.30 -8.61
N GLU A 10 10.13 1.71 -8.25
CA GLU A 10 9.86 2.62 -7.14
C GLU A 10 8.81 1.99 -6.22
N ALA A 11 9.12 1.97 -4.93
CA ALA A 11 8.19 1.61 -3.87
C ALA A 11 7.71 2.91 -3.21
N GLN A 12 6.49 3.33 -3.55
CA GLN A 12 5.84 4.44 -2.88
C GLN A 12 5.29 3.98 -1.53
N VAL A 13 5.68 4.68 -0.46
CA VAL A 13 5.34 4.34 0.91
C VAL A 13 4.35 5.35 1.44
N PHE A 14 3.13 4.86 1.67
CA PHE A 14 2.13 5.53 2.48
C PHE A 14 2.28 5.09 3.94
N ASP A 15 2.65 6.01 4.83
CA ASP A 15 2.72 5.76 6.27
C ASP A 15 1.87 6.78 7.03
N CYS A 16 0.66 6.34 7.41
CA CYS A 16 -0.28 7.10 8.22
C CYS A 16 0.30 7.57 9.57
N GLY A 17 1.35 6.89 10.07
CA GLY A 17 2.05 7.25 11.30
C GLY A 17 3.13 8.33 11.12
N GLY A 18 3.40 8.78 9.90
CA GLY A 18 4.38 9.83 9.62
C GLY A 18 5.83 9.38 9.76
N LYS A 19 6.22 8.28 9.09
CA LYS A 19 7.55 7.65 9.08
C LYS A 19 7.96 6.91 10.36
N LYS A 20 7.00 6.57 11.23
CA LYS A 20 7.30 5.77 12.44
C LYS A 20 7.69 4.32 12.12
N ASN A 21 7.39 3.85 10.90
CA ASN A 21 7.59 2.47 10.49
C ASN A 21 8.76 2.29 9.50
N ASN A 22 9.65 3.27 9.37
CA ASN A 22 10.72 3.31 8.36
C ASN A 22 11.62 2.06 8.35
N LYS A 23 12.02 1.53 9.51
CA LYS A 23 12.86 0.33 9.60
C LYS A 23 12.19 -0.90 8.98
N ALA A 24 10.88 -1.08 9.22
CA ALA A 24 10.13 -2.20 8.67
C ALA A 24 9.96 -2.04 7.15
N VAL A 25 9.70 -0.82 6.70
CA VAL A 25 9.60 -0.46 5.28
C VAL A 25 10.90 -0.72 4.53
N GLU A 26 12.03 -0.27 5.08
CA GLU A 26 13.36 -0.49 4.48
C GLU A 26 13.71 -1.97 4.40
N ALA A 27 13.47 -2.72 5.49
CA ALA A 27 13.68 -4.17 5.49
C ALA A 27 12.80 -4.88 4.45
N PHE A 28 11.53 -4.47 4.32
CA PHE A 28 10.62 -5.01 3.31
C PHE A 28 11.07 -4.67 1.89
N ALA A 29 11.52 -3.44 1.64
CA ALA A 29 11.98 -3.00 0.31
C ALA A 29 13.15 -3.85 -0.21
N VAL A 30 14.03 -4.34 0.68
CA VAL A 30 15.11 -5.29 0.33
C VAL A 30 14.57 -6.66 -0.12
N LEU A 31 13.39 -7.06 0.35
CA LEU A 31 12.75 -8.32 -0.02
C LEU A 31 12.00 -8.24 -1.35
N ILE A 32 11.52 -7.06 -1.76
CA ILE A 32 10.75 -6.87 -3.00
C ILE A 32 11.48 -7.50 -4.21
N PRO A 33 12.77 -7.21 -4.49
CA PRO A 33 13.48 -7.86 -5.60
C PRO A 33 13.46 -9.38 -5.57
N ARG A 34 13.54 -9.99 -4.38
CA ARG A 34 13.52 -11.45 -4.21
C ARG A 34 12.14 -12.03 -4.50
N ILE A 35 11.10 -11.36 -4.03
CA ILE A 35 9.70 -11.74 -4.30
C ILE A 35 9.41 -11.64 -5.79
N VAL A 36 9.74 -10.50 -6.41
CA VAL A 36 9.50 -10.28 -7.85
C VAL A 36 10.25 -11.33 -8.68
N LYS A 37 11.49 -11.69 -8.31
CA LYS A 37 12.25 -12.77 -8.95
C LYS A 37 11.64 -14.16 -8.73
N ALA A 38 11.03 -14.41 -7.56
CA ALA A 38 10.43 -15.69 -7.25
C ALA A 38 9.14 -15.96 -8.04
N VAL A 39 8.39 -14.91 -8.40
CA VAL A 39 7.15 -15.01 -9.18
C VAL A 39 7.36 -15.02 -10.69
N GLN A 40 8.59 -14.76 -11.18
CA GLN A 40 8.90 -14.90 -12.61
C GLN A 40 8.87 -16.36 -13.04
N SER A 41 8.49 -16.60 -14.29
CA SER A 41 8.56 -17.91 -14.92
C SER A 41 10.01 -18.41 -14.99
N SER A 42 10.19 -19.74 -14.98
CA SER A 42 11.50 -20.38 -14.84
C SER A 42 12.48 -20.04 -15.98
N ASP A 43 11.95 -19.77 -17.17
CA ASP A 43 12.65 -19.32 -18.36
C ASP A 43 13.16 -17.88 -18.23
N LYS A 44 12.41 -16.97 -17.60
CA LYS A 44 12.81 -15.56 -17.42
C LYS A 44 13.60 -15.29 -16.14
N LYS A 45 13.59 -16.22 -15.18
CA LYS A 45 14.21 -16.06 -13.85
C LYS A 45 15.72 -15.84 -13.88
N LYS A 46 16.43 -16.39 -14.88
CA LYS A 46 17.89 -16.26 -15.01
C LYS A 46 18.29 -14.88 -15.52
N ASP A 47 17.46 -14.28 -16.37
CA ASP A 47 17.71 -12.97 -16.97
C ASP A 47 17.16 -11.82 -16.11
N PHE A 48 16.39 -12.16 -15.07
CA PHE A 48 15.77 -11.20 -14.17
C PHE A 48 16.80 -10.60 -13.20
N ASN A 49 17.40 -9.49 -13.63
CA ASN A 49 18.37 -8.70 -12.87
C ASN A 49 17.66 -7.49 -12.22
N VAL A 50 17.10 -7.72 -11.03
CA VAL A 50 16.31 -6.68 -10.34
C VAL A 50 17.25 -5.74 -9.62
N LYS A 51 17.24 -4.46 -10.03
CA LYS A 51 17.89 -3.39 -9.27
C LYS A 51 17.18 -3.20 -7.92
N GLN A 52 17.81 -2.50 -6.99
CA GLN A 52 17.10 -2.13 -5.76
C GLN A 52 15.97 -1.15 -6.09
N TYR A 53 14.80 -1.33 -5.48
CA TYR A 53 13.70 -0.37 -5.61
C TYR A 53 14.08 0.92 -4.90
N VAL A 54 13.82 2.06 -5.55
CA VAL A 54 13.90 3.36 -4.89
C VAL A 54 12.69 3.48 -3.96
N VAL A 55 12.93 3.78 -2.69
CA VAL A 55 11.86 4.00 -1.72
C VAL A 55 11.54 5.49 -1.68
N SER A 56 10.30 5.86 -1.99
CA SER A 56 9.82 7.23 -1.86
C SER A 56 8.70 7.29 -0.83
N TYR A 57 8.77 8.27 0.05
CA TYR A 57 7.75 8.47 1.06
C TYR A 57 6.76 9.52 0.58
N VAL A 58 5.49 9.16 0.60
CA VAL A 58 4.41 10.09 0.27
C VAL A 58 4.29 11.09 1.42
N PRO A 59 4.32 12.41 1.16
CA PRO A 59 4.18 13.40 2.21
C PRO A 59 2.80 13.29 2.86
N MET A 60 2.76 12.86 4.10
CA MET A 60 1.54 12.89 4.91
C MET A 60 1.44 14.24 5.62
N ARG A 61 0.38 14.99 5.33
CA ARG A 61 -0.08 16.07 6.22
C ARG A 61 -0.89 15.43 7.35
N ALA A 62 -1.20 16.18 8.42
CA ALA A 62 -1.77 15.67 9.67
C ALA A 62 -3.21 15.12 9.52
N LEU A 63 -3.34 13.97 8.84
CA LEU A 63 -4.62 13.37 8.45
C LEU A 63 -5.15 12.39 9.50
N ASN A 64 -4.27 11.86 10.35
CA ASN A 64 -4.63 10.92 11.38
C ASN A 64 -4.65 11.59 12.76
N THR A 65 -5.72 12.31 13.08
CA THR A 65 -5.95 12.88 14.40
C THR A 65 -6.49 11.85 15.40
N SER A 66 -7.18 10.80 14.93
CA SER A 66 -7.86 9.81 15.78
C SER A 66 -7.00 8.57 16.11
N GLY A 67 -5.99 8.26 15.28
CA GLY A 67 -5.19 7.04 15.36
C GLY A 67 -5.80 5.82 14.66
N ASN A 68 -7.10 5.82 14.33
CA ASN A 68 -7.85 4.63 13.92
C ASN A 68 -8.21 4.58 12.44
N ASP A 69 -7.94 5.65 11.69
CA ASP A 69 -8.41 5.80 10.30
C ASP A 69 -7.37 5.33 9.27
N CYS A 70 -6.25 4.76 9.73
CA CYS A 70 -5.11 4.40 8.87
C CYS A 70 -5.48 3.41 7.75
N GLY A 71 -6.39 2.47 8.02
CA GLY A 71 -6.88 1.53 7.01
C GLY A 71 -7.71 2.22 5.93
N ALA A 72 -8.58 3.15 6.30
CA ALA A 72 -9.39 3.92 5.36
C ALA A 72 -8.52 4.81 4.47
N TYR A 73 -7.57 5.53 5.05
CA TYR A 73 -6.61 6.33 4.28
C TYR A 73 -5.71 5.48 3.38
N SER A 74 -5.32 4.27 3.80
CA SER A 74 -4.54 3.36 2.96
C SER A 74 -5.32 2.90 1.73
N LEU A 75 -6.61 2.58 1.88
CA LEU A 75 -7.48 2.25 0.75
C LEU A 75 -7.67 3.45 -0.18
N LYS A 76 -7.85 4.64 0.41
CA LYS A 76 -7.99 5.87 -0.36
C LYS A 76 -6.73 6.21 -1.14
N PHE A 77 -5.55 6.02 -0.53
CA PHE A 77 -4.24 6.13 -1.17
C PHE A 77 -4.17 5.28 -2.43
N ILE A 78 -4.54 4.00 -2.32
CA ILE A 78 -4.52 3.07 -3.46
C ILE A 78 -5.50 3.51 -4.56
N GLU A 79 -6.72 3.91 -4.20
CA GLU A 79 -7.73 4.40 -5.16
C GLU A 79 -7.21 5.62 -5.94
N CYS A 80 -6.73 6.64 -5.23
CA CYS A 80 -6.18 7.85 -5.83
C CYS A 80 -4.97 7.56 -6.73
N HIS A 81 -4.05 6.69 -6.28
CA HIS A 81 -2.88 6.33 -7.05
C HIS A 81 -3.25 5.62 -8.38
N LEU A 82 -4.24 4.73 -8.37
CA LEU A 82 -4.73 4.05 -9.57
C LEU A 82 -5.41 5.01 -10.57
N LEU A 83 -6.07 6.05 -10.07
CA LEU A 83 -6.74 7.06 -10.88
C LEU A 83 -5.81 8.22 -11.29
N ALA A 84 -4.52 8.16 -10.94
CA ALA A 84 -3.58 9.27 -11.08
C ALA A 84 -4.09 10.58 -10.48
N PHE A 85 -4.84 10.48 -9.38
CA PHE A 85 -5.46 11.59 -8.68
C PHE A 85 -4.67 11.93 -7.41
N ASP A 86 -4.51 13.23 -7.11
CA ASP A 86 -3.83 13.65 -5.89
C ASP A 86 -4.72 13.36 -4.67
N LEU A 87 -4.15 12.69 -3.67
CA LEU A 87 -4.81 12.40 -2.41
C LEU A 87 -5.26 13.64 -1.67
N TRP A 88 -4.49 14.72 -1.80
CA TRP A 88 -4.83 15.97 -1.15
C TRP A 88 -6.09 16.61 -1.75
N GLU A 89 -6.23 16.54 -3.08
CA GLU A 89 -7.45 16.95 -3.77
C GLU A 89 -8.63 16.04 -3.35
N ALA A 90 -8.36 14.76 -3.09
CA ALA A 90 -9.37 13.78 -2.66
C ALA A 90 -9.80 13.94 -1.19
N GLU A 91 -8.96 14.53 -0.36
CA GLU A 91 -9.28 14.82 1.04
C GLU A 91 -10.11 16.08 1.20
N ASN A 92 -9.98 17.04 0.28
CA ASN A 92 -10.83 18.23 0.23
C ASN A 92 -12.16 17.97 -0.51
N ASP A 93 -12.36 16.78 -1.04
CA ASP A 93 -13.62 16.37 -1.64
C ASP A 93 -14.67 16.11 -0.54
N GLU A 94 -15.69 16.98 -0.49
CA GLU A 94 -16.77 16.91 0.49
C GLU A 94 -17.55 15.58 0.44
N SER A 95 -17.70 14.98 -0.75
CA SER A 95 -18.38 13.70 -0.91
C SER A 95 -17.56 12.57 -0.27
N LEU A 96 -16.24 12.63 -0.38
CA LEU A 96 -15.33 11.70 0.28
C LEU A 96 -15.31 11.87 1.79
N GLN A 97 -15.22 13.11 2.29
CA GLN A 97 -15.33 13.36 3.74
C GLN A 97 -16.67 12.88 4.30
N TYR A 98 -17.76 13.11 3.58
CA TYR A 98 -19.09 12.64 3.96
C TYR A 98 -19.18 11.11 3.97
N ARG A 99 -18.65 10.43 2.93
CA ARG A 99 -18.63 8.96 2.87
C ARG A 99 -17.76 8.35 3.97
N MET A 100 -16.60 8.95 4.28
CA MET A 100 -15.74 8.50 5.38
C MET A 100 -16.41 8.71 6.74
N SER A 101 -17.05 9.86 6.99
CA SER A 101 -17.73 10.13 8.25
C SER A 101 -18.98 9.27 8.48
N THR A 102 -19.63 8.80 7.41
CA THR A 102 -20.81 7.95 7.48
C THR A 102 -20.51 6.45 7.33
N PHE A 103 -19.26 6.09 7.00
CA PHE A 103 -18.86 4.70 6.82
C PHE A 103 -18.97 3.94 8.15
N LYS A 104 -19.77 2.86 8.13
CA LYS A 104 -19.83 1.91 9.25
C LYS A 104 -19.06 0.65 8.82
N PRO A 105 -17.94 0.32 9.49
CA PRO A 105 -17.20 -0.88 9.16
C PRO A 105 -18.12 -2.11 9.28
N PRO A 106 -18.01 -3.08 8.35
CA PRO A 106 -18.71 -4.34 8.49
C PRO A 106 -18.43 -4.94 9.87
N LYS A 107 -19.45 -5.51 10.51
CA LYS A 107 -19.24 -6.25 11.75
C LYS A 107 -18.22 -7.35 11.47
N ARG A 108 -17.15 -7.40 12.29
CA ARG A 108 -16.11 -8.41 12.19
C ARG A 108 -16.80 -9.78 12.13
N ALA A 109 -16.48 -10.58 11.12
CA ALA A 109 -16.92 -11.97 11.12
C ALA A 109 -16.41 -12.63 12.42
N PRO A 110 -17.19 -13.53 13.03
CA PRO A 110 -16.71 -14.29 14.18
C PRO A 110 -15.38 -14.95 13.81
N GLU A 111 -14.42 -14.82 14.71
CA GLU A 111 -13.07 -15.33 14.55
C GLU A 111 -13.15 -16.84 14.34
N LYS A 112 -12.94 -17.27 13.09
CA LYS A 112 -12.76 -18.69 12.81
C LYS A 112 -11.31 -19.01 13.15
N THR A 113 -11.10 -19.77 14.21
CA THR A 113 -9.81 -20.42 14.47
C THR A 113 -9.50 -21.28 13.24
N VAL A 114 -8.55 -20.82 12.43
CA VAL A 114 -7.94 -21.64 11.39
C VAL A 114 -6.90 -22.48 12.12
N GLU A 115 -7.22 -23.74 12.39
CA GLU A 115 -6.19 -24.70 12.79
C GLU A 115 -5.27 -24.92 11.60
N LEU A 116 -4.05 -24.42 11.72
CA LEU A 116 -2.95 -24.74 10.83
C LEU A 116 -2.52 -26.16 11.19
N PHE A 117 -3.03 -27.15 10.46
CA PHE A 117 -2.55 -28.54 10.51
C PHE A 117 -1.12 -28.63 9.98
#